data_AF-A0A562IWZ5-F1
#
_entry.id   AF-A0A562IWZ5-F1
#
_cell.length_a   1.000
_cell.length_b   1.000
_cell.length_c   1.000
_cell.angle_alpha   90.00
_cell.angle_beta   90.00
_cell.angle_gamma   90.00
#
_symmetry.space_group_name_H-M   'P 1'
#
loop_
_entity.id
_entity.type
_entity.pdbx_description
1 polymer ?
#
loop_
_entity_poly.entity_id
_entity_poly.type
_entity_poly.pdbx_seq_one_letter_code
_entity_poly.pdbx_strand_id
1 'polypeptide(L)'
;MSGLVSVQLAALGQLRVELAALGRELADDADLSRATGSSLGSALPGPVGVAAAGAGGRCAELTGALADRTAAVAAVLDAALSAYRAADAGLAGQLAALDPPRGPRTPR
;
A
#
# COMPACT_ATOMS: atom_id res chain seq x y z
N MET A 1 -22.14 -13.46 -14.43
CA MET A 1 -21.60 -12.41 -15.33
C MET A 1 -20.17 -12.11 -14.91
N SER A 2 -19.18 -12.59 -15.65
CA SER A 2 -17.78 -12.24 -15.40
C SER A 2 -17.51 -10.93 -16.15
N GLY A 3 -17.59 -9.80 -15.45
CA GLY A 3 -17.15 -8.53 -16.03
C GLY A 3 -15.64 -8.61 -16.19
N LEU A 4 -15.15 -8.45 -17.42
CA LEU A 4 -13.72 -8.22 -17.64
C LEU A 4 -13.38 -6.90 -16.95
N VAL A 5 -12.84 -6.99 -15.74
CA VAL A 5 -12.25 -5.85 -15.05
C VAL A 5 -11.05 -5.46 -15.88
N SER A 6 -11.15 -4.32 -16.58
CA SER A 6 -9.99 -3.70 -17.21
C SER A 6 -9.06 -3.22 -16.09
N VAL A 7 -8.03 -4.02 -15.79
CA VAL A 7 -7.05 -3.69 -14.77
C VAL A 7 -6.00 -2.76 -15.39
N GLN A 8 -6.07 -1.49 -15.02
CA GLN A 8 -5.03 -0.52 -15.36
C GLN A 8 -3.85 -0.69 -14.38
N LEU A 9 -2.85 -1.50 -14.75
CA LEU A 9 -1.69 -1.79 -13.89
C LEU A 9 -0.92 -0.54 -13.46
N ALA A 10 -0.91 0.52 -14.29
CA ALA A 10 -0.32 1.80 -13.94
C ALA A 10 -1.09 2.51 -12.80
N ALA A 11 -2.42 2.53 -12.88
CA ALA A 11 -3.28 3.11 -11.84
C ALA A 11 -3.14 2.33 -10.52
N LEU A 12 -3.06 1.00 -10.57
CA LEU A 12 -2.77 0.19 -9.38
C LEU A 12 -1.37 0.44 -8.81
N GLY A 13 -0.38 0.68 -9.67
CA GLY A 13 0.97 1.07 -9.25
C GLY A 13 0.98 2.41 -8.51
N GLN A 14 0.19 3.37 -8.98
CA GLN A 14 0.03 4.66 -8.33
C GLN A 14 -0.72 4.53 -7.00
N LEU A 15 -1.85 3.82 -6.98
CA LEU A 15 -2.61 3.56 -5.76
C LEU A 15 -1.76 2.88 -4.68
N ARG A 16 -0.89 1.93 -5.06
CA ARG A 16 0.07 1.30 -4.15
C ARG A 16 0.98 2.35 -3.48
N VAL A 17 1.51 3.31 -4.25
CA VAL A 17 2.38 4.36 -3.72
C VAL A 17 1.61 5.28 -2.77
N GLU A 18 0.39 5.68 -3.15
CA GLU A 18 -0.47 6.53 -2.33
C GLU A 18 -0.85 5.85 -1.01
N LEU A 19 -1.22 4.56 -1.03
CA LEU A 19 -1.53 3.81 0.18
C LEU A 19 -0.32 3.64 1.10
N ALA A 20 0.88 3.44 0.54
CA ALA A 20 2.11 3.37 1.32
C ALA A 20 2.49 4.73 1.94
N ALA A 21 2.23 5.83 1.25
CA ALA A 21 2.41 7.17 1.79
C ALA A 21 1.41 7.46 2.91
N LEU A 22 0.12 7.21 2.67
CA LEU A 22 -0.95 7.34 3.66
C LEU A 22 -0.68 6.50 4.91
N GLY A 23 -0.21 5.26 4.76
CA GLY A 23 0.14 4.41 5.90
C GLY A 23 1.25 5.01 6.77
N ARG A 24 2.24 5.71 6.18
CA ARG A 24 3.28 6.41 6.95
C ARG A 24 2.73 7.64 7.65
N GLU A 25 1.94 8.46 6.96
CA GLU A 25 1.31 9.65 7.56
C GLU A 25 0.44 9.27 8.77
N LEU A 26 -0.33 8.19 8.66
CA LEU A 26 -1.13 7.67 9.77
C LEU A 26 -0.27 7.13 10.93
N ALA A 27 0.86 6.49 10.64
CA ALA A 27 1.78 6.04 11.68
C ALA A 27 2.39 7.22 12.44
N ASP A 28 2.79 8.28 11.73
CA ASP A 28 3.30 9.52 12.32
C ASP A 28 2.23 10.20 13.20
N ASP A 29 0.97 10.26 12.73
CA ASP A 29 -0.16 10.79 13.50
C ASP A 29 -0.47 9.96 14.75
N ALA A 30 -0.31 8.63 14.67
CA ALA A 30 -0.47 7.74 15.82
C ALA A 30 0.61 8.03 16.88
N ASP A 31 1.86 8.19 16.47
CA ASP A 31 2.97 8.51 17.37
C ASP A 31 2.79 9.89 18.00
N LEU A 32 2.37 10.89 17.21
CA LEU A 32 2.04 12.23 17.71
C LEU A 32 0.89 12.20 18.72
N SER A 33 -0.17 11.44 18.44
CA SER A 33 -1.32 11.30 19.34
C SER A 33 -0.91 10.68 20.68
N ARG A 34 -0.05 9.64 20.64
CA ARG A 34 0.49 9.00 21.84
C ARG A 34 1.35 9.96 22.65
N ALA A 35 2.27 10.66 22.00
CA ALA A 35 3.16 11.62 22.64
C ALA A 35 2.38 12.78 23.26
N THR A 36 1.41 13.33 22.54
CA THR A 36 0.56 14.43 23.01
C THR A 36 -0.29 14.00 24.20
N GLY A 37 -0.93 12.82 24.13
CA GLY A 37 -1.68 12.26 25.26
C GLY A 37 -0.81 12.07 26.49
N SER A 38 0.39 11.52 26.34
CA SER A 38 1.35 11.34 27.44
C SER A 38 1.78 12.69 28.04
N SER A 39 2.12 13.67 27.20
CA SER A 39 2.50 15.00 27.63
C SER A 39 1.37 15.68 28.42
N LEU A 40 0.15 15.68 27.89
CA LEU A 40 -1.03 16.24 28.57
C LEU A 40 -1.35 15.50 29.87
N GLY A 41 -1.20 14.17 29.89
CA GLY A 41 -1.38 13.35 31.07
C GLY A 41 -0.41 13.70 32.20
N SER A 42 0.83 14.08 31.86
CA SER A 42 1.82 14.53 32.84
C SER A 42 1.60 15.98 33.32
N ALA A 43 1.04 16.83 32.46
CA ALA A 43 0.86 18.26 32.73
C ALA A 43 -0.42 18.58 33.51
N LEU A 44 -1.49 17.77 33.34
CA LEU A 44 -2.80 18.02 33.93
C LEU A 44 -3.02 17.13 35.17
N PRO A 45 -3.34 17.70 36.34
CA PRO A 45 -3.53 16.90 37.54
C PRO A 45 -4.86 16.12 37.52
N GLY A 46 -4.85 14.97 38.18
CA GLY A 46 -6.05 14.23 38.51
C GLY A 46 -6.76 13.60 37.31
N PRO A 47 -8.10 13.46 37.37
CA PRO A 47 -8.87 12.71 36.38
C PRO A 47 -8.74 13.24 34.95
N VAL A 48 -8.51 14.54 34.78
CA VAL A 48 -8.38 15.16 33.45
C VAL A 48 -7.09 14.69 32.75
N GLY A 49 -5.97 14.61 33.46
CA GLY A 49 -4.71 14.07 32.92
C GLY A 49 -4.84 12.59 32.54
N VAL A 50 -5.49 11.79 33.39
CA VAL A 50 -5.78 10.37 33.11
C VAL A 50 -6.64 10.24 31.85
N ALA A 51 -7.67 11.06 31.71
CA ALA A 51 -8.54 11.06 30.53
C ALA A 51 -7.78 11.48 29.25
N ALA A 52 -6.92 12.51 29.34
CA ALA A 52 -6.11 12.98 28.21
C ALA A 52 -5.11 11.92 27.74
N ALA A 53 -4.39 11.28 28.67
CA ALA A 53 -3.49 10.17 28.34
C ALA A 53 -4.23 8.99 27.70
N GLY A 54 -5.38 8.60 28.27
CA GLY A 54 -6.20 7.53 27.71
C GLY A 54 -6.78 7.86 26.34
N ALA A 55 -7.17 9.12 26.10
CA ALA A 55 -7.66 9.56 24.80
C ALA A 55 -6.56 9.53 23.74
N GLY A 56 -5.36 10.06 24.04
CA GLY A 56 -4.23 10.02 23.12
C GLY A 56 -3.77 8.59 22.81
N GLY A 57 -3.75 7.71 23.82
CA GLY A 57 -3.44 6.27 23.63
C GLY A 57 -4.44 5.57 22.70
N ARG A 58 -5.75 5.72 22.94
CA ARG A 58 -6.78 5.12 22.08
C ARG A 58 -6.78 5.68 20.67
N CYS A 59 -6.53 6.98 20.50
CA CYS A 59 -6.39 7.58 19.19
C CYS A 59 -5.19 6.99 18.44
N ALA A 60 -4.03 6.89 19.11
CA ALA A 60 -2.84 6.26 18.56
C ALA A 60 -3.07 4.80 18.14
N GLU A 61 -3.79 4.01 18.95
CA GLU A 61 -4.12 2.61 18.63
C GLU A 61 -4.98 2.50 17.37
N LEU A 62 -6.05 3.30 17.27
CA LEU A 62 -6.95 3.27 16.12
C LEU A 62 -6.26 3.73 14.84
N THR A 63 -5.51 4.84 14.91
CA THR A 63 -4.78 5.37 13.77
C THR A 63 -3.65 4.42 13.35
N GLY A 64 -2.94 3.81 14.32
CA GLY A 64 -1.93 2.79 14.05
C GLY A 64 -2.49 1.54 13.37
N ALA A 65 -3.66 1.06 13.81
CA ALA A 65 -4.33 -0.07 13.15
C ALA A 65 -4.72 0.27 11.69
N LEU A 66 -5.10 1.51 11.42
CA LEU A 66 -5.39 1.97 10.06
C LEU A 66 -4.11 2.06 9.20
N ALA A 67 -3.01 2.54 9.78
CA ALA A 67 -1.68 2.58 9.16
C ALA A 67 -1.22 1.18 8.75
N ASP A 68 -1.30 0.20 9.67
CA ASP A 68 -0.95 -1.19 9.41
C ASP A 68 -1.81 -1.77 8.28
N ARG A 69 -3.10 -1.48 8.29
CA ARG A 69 -4.01 -1.97 7.25
C ARG A 69 -3.71 -1.36 5.88
N THR A 70 -3.42 -0.06 5.81
CA THR A 70 -3.05 0.61 4.56
C THR A 70 -1.73 0.06 4.00
N ALA A 71 -0.72 -0.13 4.86
CA ALA A 71 0.53 -0.76 4.49
C ALA A 71 0.33 -2.20 3.98
N ALA A 72 -0.51 -2.99 4.64
CA ALA A 72 -0.82 -4.35 4.21
C ALA A 72 -1.49 -4.40 2.84
N VAL A 73 -2.44 -3.50 2.55
CA VAL A 73 -3.07 -3.42 1.21
C VAL A 73 -2.06 -2.99 0.15
N ALA A 74 -1.19 -2.02 0.44
CA ALA A 74 -0.12 -1.61 -0.46
C ALA A 74 0.83 -2.79 -0.78
N ALA A 75 1.20 -3.59 0.22
CA ALA A 75 2.04 -4.78 0.02
C ALA A 75 1.36 -5.84 -0.86
N VAL A 76 0.06 -6.08 -0.68
CA VAL A 76 -0.72 -7.00 -1.53
C VAL A 76 -0.77 -6.51 -2.98
N LEU A 77 -0.99 -5.20 -3.19
CA LEU A 77 -0.97 -4.62 -4.54
C LEU A 77 0.40 -4.77 -5.20
N ASP A 78 1.49 -4.56 -4.45
CA ASP A 78 2.84 -4.74 -4.96
C ASP A 78 3.10 -6.18 -5.43
N ALA A 79 2.74 -7.16 -4.58
CA ALA A 79 2.86 -8.57 -4.91
C ALA A 79 2.03 -8.94 -6.14
N ALA A 80 0.79 -8.45 -6.23
CA ALA A 80 -0.08 -8.69 -7.38
C ALA A 80 0.51 -8.09 -8.67
N LEU A 81 0.98 -6.85 -8.64
CA LEU A 81 1.62 -6.20 -9.80
C LEU A 81 2.87 -6.94 -10.27
N SER A 82 3.69 -7.41 -9.33
CA SER A 82 4.88 -8.21 -9.63
C SER A 82 4.50 -9.53 -10.32
N ALA A 83 3.51 -10.24 -9.76
CA ALA A 83 3.01 -11.50 -10.33
C ALA A 83 2.43 -11.30 -11.75
N TYR A 84 1.65 -10.25 -11.97
CA TYR A 84 1.11 -9.93 -13.30
C TYR A 84 2.22 -9.66 -14.33
N ARG A 85 3.24 -8.86 -13.96
CA ARG A 85 4.37 -8.57 -14.87
C ARG A 85 5.19 -9.82 -15.18
N ALA A 86 5.39 -10.70 -14.20
CA ALA A 86 6.09 -11.96 -14.41
C ALA A 86 5.31 -12.89 -15.35
N ALA A 87 3.99 -12.97 -15.18
CA ALA A 87 3.12 -13.76 -16.07
C ALA A 87 3.12 -13.20 -17.50
N ASP A 88 3.02 -11.87 -17.66
CA ASP A 88 3.07 -11.19 -18.95
C ASP A 88 4.41 -11.43 -19.68
N ALA A 89 5.53 -11.28 -18.99
CA ALA A 89 6.85 -11.56 -19.53
C ALA A 89 7.02 -13.05 -19.94
N GLY A 90 6.47 -13.97 -19.14
CA GLY A 90 6.47 -15.40 -19.45
C GLY A 90 5.68 -15.71 -20.72
N LEU A 91 4.48 -15.13 -20.87
CA LEU A 91 3.65 -15.29 -22.06
C LEU A 91 4.32 -14.67 -23.30
N ALA A 92 4.89 -13.46 -23.18
CA ALA A 92 5.63 -12.81 -24.25
C ALA A 92 6.83 -13.66 -24.72
N GLY A 93 7.56 -14.29 -23.78
CA GLY A 93 8.65 -15.22 -24.09
C GLY A 93 8.19 -16.46 -24.87
N GLN A 94 7.04 -17.04 -24.49
CA GLN A 94 6.44 -18.17 -25.22
C GLN A 94 6.02 -17.78 -26.64
N LEU A 95 5.40 -16.61 -26.81
CA LEU A 95 5.01 -16.10 -28.12
C LEU A 95 6.23 -15.81 -29.01
N ALA A 96 7.28 -15.20 -28.46
CA ALA A 96 8.53 -14.97 -29.19
C ALA A 96 9.21 -16.27 -29.62
N ALA A 97 9.12 -17.34 -28.82
CA ALA A 97 9.64 -18.66 -29.19
C ALA A 97 8.83 -19.33 -30.33
N LEU A 98 7.55 -18.98 -30.48
CA LEU A 98 6.67 -19.49 -31.53
C LEU A 98 6.79 -18.72 -32.86
N ASP A 99 7.31 -17.50 -32.86
CA ASP A 99 7.58 -16.71 -34.08
C ASP A 99 9.08 -16.77 -34.41
N PRO A 100 9.56 -17.82 -35.12
CA PRO A 100 10.97 -17.93 -35.46
C PRO A 100 11.40 -16.71 -36.31
N PRO A 101 12.69 -16.31 -36.24
CA PRO A 101 13.17 -15.17 -37.01
C PRO A 101 12.82 -15.39 -38.48
N ARG A 102 11.99 -14.50 -39.04
CA ARG A 102 11.68 -14.50 -40.47
C ARG A 102 13.00 -14.37 -41.21
N GLY A 103 13.45 -15.47 -41.81
CA GLY A 103 14.66 -15.51 -42.64
C GLY A 103 14.63 -14.41 -43.71
N PRO A 104 15.79 -14.01 -44.25
CA PRO A 104 15.92 -12.88 -45.16
C PRO A 104 14.90 -13.01 -46.29
N ARG A 105 14.00 -12.02 -46.40
CA ARG A 105 13.09 -11.90 -47.52
C ARG A 105 13.94 -11.62 -48.75
N THR A 106 14.23 -12.64 -49.54
CA THR A 106 14.86 -12.48 -50.84
C THR A 106 13.90 -11.70 -51.74
N PRO A 107 14.25 -10.48 -52.21
CA PRO A 107 13.46 -9.78 -53.20
C PRO A 107 13.47 -10.59 -54.51
N ARG A 108 12.29 -10.70 -55.13
CA ARG A 108 12.13 -11.25 -56.48
C ARG A 108 12.46 -10.20 -57.52
#